data_AF-A0A7S3R6S7-F1
#
_entry.id   AF-A0A7S3R6S7-F1
#
_cell.length_a   1.000
_cell.length_b   1.000
_cell.length_c   1.000
_cell.angle_alpha   90.00
_cell.angle_beta   90.00
_cell.angle_gamma   90.00
#
_symmetry.space_group_name_H-M   'P 1'
#
loop_
_entity.id
_entity.type
_entity.pdbx_description
1 polymer ?
#
loop_
_entity_poly.entity_id
_entity_poly.type
_entity_poly.pdbx_seq_one_letter_code
_entity_poly.pdbx_strand_id
1 'polypeptide(L)'
;MLSTRSSVPCCSHATTCLPAFPKTSRISLQHDNRRCSRVQTKAYVEPTATFAITQQAIAYAVVLGGDLYVERRSKMPPQIPVALAGVAGTLAAVAILNSGQESLVGVGMITGLITAGALLAYHAKRTAEIVDEDADWPGPKAVPGIIALISFFELCVFIQGIKSEL
;
A
#
# COMPACT_ATOMS: atom_id res chain seq x y z
N MET A 1 -1.36 -62.37 27.63
CA MET A 1 -1.75 -60.95 27.84
C MET A 1 -2.65 -60.53 26.68
N LEU A 2 -3.75 -59.86 27.00
CA LEU A 2 -4.81 -59.26 26.14
C LEU A 2 -4.26 -58.50 24.91
N SER A 3 -4.99 -58.10 23.85
CA SER A 3 -6.30 -58.38 23.25
C SER A 3 -6.38 -57.48 21.98
N THR A 4 -6.79 -58.05 20.84
CA THR A 4 -7.65 -57.51 19.75
C THR A 4 -7.44 -56.15 19.03
N ARG A 5 -7.28 -56.28 17.68
CA ARG A 5 -8.09 -55.72 16.54
C ARG A 5 -8.11 -54.19 16.27
N SER A 6 -7.64 -53.77 15.09
CA SER A 6 -8.40 -53.41 13.85
C SER A 6 -8.82 -51.93 13.83
N SER A 7 -8.80 -51.14 12.75
CA SER A 7 -8.80 -51.36 11.31
C SER A 7 -8.63 -49.99 10.63
N VAL A 8 -7.71 -49.90 9.66
CA VAL A 8 -7.73 -48.98 8.50
C VAL A 8 -8.76 -49.59 7.51
N PRO A 9 -9.51 -48.90 6.60
CA PRO A 9 -8.94 -47.98 5.62
C PRO A 9 -9.80 -46.88 4.94
N CYS A 10 -9.05 -45.97 4.29
CA CYS A 10 -9.12 -45.38 2.94
C CYS A 10 -10.43 -45.07 2.15
N CYS A 11 -10.20 -44.08 1.27
CA CYS A 11 -10.80 -43.78 -0.05
C CYS A 11 -12.05 -42.89 -0.05
N SER A 12 -12.05 -41.70 -0.68
CA SER A 12 -11.66 -41.27 -2.04
C SER A 12 -12.67 -41.65 -3.13
N HIS A 13 -13.03 -40.64 -3.90
CA HIS A 13 -13.69 -40.61 -5.21
C HIS A 13 -15.23 -40.72 -5.32
N ALA A 14 -15.78 -39.62 -5.84
CA ALA A 14 -16.70 -39.52 -6.97
C ALA A 14 -18.08 -40.22 -6.92
N THR A 15 -19.01 -39.56 -7.62
CA THR A 15 -20.23 -40.11 -8.24
C THR A 15 -21.54 -39.84 -7.49
N THR A 16 -22.23 -38.80 -7.96
CA THR A 16 -23.61 -38.85 -8.43
C THR A 16 -24.52 -39.91 -7.81
N CYS A 17 -25.44 -39.50 -6.93
CA CYS A 17 -26.71 -40.19 -6.69
C CYS A 17 -27.80 -39.16 -6.33
N LEU A 18 -28.66 -38.84 -7.30
CA LEU A 18 -30.05 -38.46 -7.02
C LEU A 18 -30.80 -39.72 -6.60
N PRO A 19 -31.79 -39.60 -5.69
CA PRO A 19 -33.11 -40.01 -6.12
C PRO A 19 -34.30 -39.18 -5.55
N ALA A 20 -35.36 -39.16 -6.37
CA ALA A 20 -36.79 -39.24 -6.03
C ALA A 20 -37.49 -38.10 -5.23
N PHE A 21 -38.39 -37.41 -5.92
CA PHE A 21 -39.58 -36.78 -5.33
C PHE A 21 -40.58 -37.86 -4.88
N PRO A 22 -41.19 -37.72 -3.68
CA PRO A 22 -42.65 -37.56 -3.68
C PRO A 22 -43.23 -36.66 -2.56
N LYS A 23 -44.38 -36.07 -2.90
CA LYS A 23 -45.49 -35.61 -2.04
C LYS A 23 -45.28 -34.43 -1.08
N THR A 24 -45.82 -33.29 -1.54
CA THR A 24 -46.67 -32.34 -0.83
C THR A 24 -46.70 -32.46 0.70
N SER A 25 -45.90 -31.63 1.35
CA SER A 25 -46.13 -31.18 2.71
C SER A 25 -45.99 -29.66 2.72
N ARG A 26 -47.08 -28.97 3.07
CA ARG A 26 -47.07 -27.53 3.31
C ARG A 26 -46.07 -27.25 4.43
N ILE A 27 -44.92 -26.69 4.08
CA ILE A 27 -43.99 -26.13 5.05
C ILE A 27 -44.05 -24.63 4.85
N SER A 28 -44.56 -23.98 5.89
CA SER A 28 -44.66 -22.56 6.10
C SER A 28 -43.42 -21.83 5.59
N LEU A 29 -43.65 -20.70 4.90
CA LEU A 29 -42.67 -19.65 4.65
C LEU A 29 -42.15 -19.14 6.00
N GLN A 30 -41.23 -19.87 6.64
CA GLN A 30 -40.33 -19.29 7.61
C GLN A 30 -39.39 -18.42 6.79
N HIS A 31 -39.71 -17.12 6.77
CA HIS A 31 -38.82 -16.07 6.34
C HIS A 31 -37.64 -16.06 7.33
N ASP A 32 -36.73 -17.02 7.12
CA ASP A 32 -35.51 -17.20 7.88
C ASP A 32 -34.69 -15.95 7.57
N ASN A 33 -34.81 -14.96 8.44
CA ASN A 33 -34.14 -13.68 8.38
C ASN A 33 -32.68 -13.93 8.75
N ARG A 34 -32.00 -14.74 7.93
CA ARG A 34 -30.56 -14.90 7.91
C ARG A 34 -30.02 -13.53 7.56
N ARG A 35 -29.88 -12.69 8.59
CA ARG A 35 -28.79 -11.74 8.63
C ARG A 35 -27.56 -12.61 8.47
N CYS A 36 -27.10 -12.75 7.23
CA CYS A 36 -25.70 -12.93 6.96
C CYS A 36 -25.05 -11.78 7.72
N SER A 37 -24.60 -12.06 8.94
CA SER A 37 -23.64 -11.22 9.62
C SER A 37 -22.53 -11.11 8.59
N ARG A 38 -22.42 -9.94 7.96
CA ARG A 38 -21.30 -9.62 7.09
C ARG A 38 -20.11 -9.69 8.03
N VAL A 39 -19.50 -10.87 8.10
CA VAL A 39 -18.22 -11.06 8.77
C VAL A 39 -17.34 -10.08 8.04
N GLN A 40 -17.07 -8.94 8.67
CA GLN A 40 -15.99 -8.07 8.24
C GLN A 40 -14.74 -8.90 8.48
N THR A 41 -14.36 -9.69 7.48
CA THR A 41 -12.97 -10.04 7.27
C THR A 41 -12.28 -8.71 7.12
N LYS A 42 -11.72 -8.19 8.22
CA LYS A 42 -10.66 -7.20 8.11
C LYS A 42 -9.66 -7.80 7.15
N ALA A 43 -9.47 -7.15 6.01
CA ALA A 43 -8.45 -7.55 5.06
C ALA A 43 -7.13 -7.45 5.82
N TYR A 44 -6.57 -8.60 6.17
CA TYR A 44 -5.20 -8.68 6.61
C TYR A 44 -4.38 -8.19 5.43
N VAL A 45 -3.79 -7.00 5.55
CA VAL A 45 -2.87 -6.51 4.52
C VAL A 45 -1.77 -7.56 4.42
N GLU A 46 -1.65 -8.16 3.23
CA GLU A 46 -0.65 -9.20 3.02
C GLU A 46 0.73 -8.61 3.36
N PRO A 47 1.53 -9.24 4.25
CA PRO A 47 2.82 -8.72 4.67
C PRO A 47 3.75 -8.40 3.50
N THR A 48 3.56 -9.10 2.39
CA THR A 48 4.27 -8.90 1.12
C THR A 48 3.95 -7.54 0.48
N ALA A 49 2.70 -7.07 0.55
CA ALA A 49 2.28 -5.77 0.03
C ALA A 49 2.86 -4.63 0.87
N THR A 50 2.76 -4.71 2.19
CA THR A 50 3.37 -3.73 3.11
C THR A 50 4.89 -3.67 2.94
N PHE A 51 5.53 -4.82 2.74
CA PHE A 51 6.97 -4.89 2.49
C PHE A 51 7.36 -4.23 1.16
N ALA A 52 6.61 -4.48 0.08
CA ALA A 52 6.85 -3.84 -1.21
C ALA A 52 6.71 -2.31 -1.14
N ILE A 53 5.67 -1.82 -0.48
CA ILE A 53 5.45 -0.38 -0.25
C ILE A 53 6.60 0.21 0.56
N THR A 54 7.05 -0.50 1.60
CA THR A 54 8.16 -0.06 2.43
C THR A 54 9.47 0.04 1.66
N GLN A 55 9.76 -0.92 0.76
CA GLN A 55 10.93 -0.84 -0.11
C GLN A 55 10.88 0.37 -1.04
N GLN A 56 9.70 0.65 -1.62
CA GLN A 56 9.54 1.79 -2.49
C GLN A 56 9.71 3.12 -1.73
N ALA A 57 9.15 3.22 -0.53
CA ALA A 57 9.31 4.37 0.35
C ALA A 57 10.77 4.60 0.76
N ILE A 58 11.53 3.54 1.02
CA ILE A 58 12.98 3.64 1.28
C ILE A 58 13.71 4.15 0.03
N ALA A 59 13.42 3.60 -1.15
CA ALA A 59 14.02 4.05 -2.40
C ALA A 59 13.70 5.53 -2.66
N TYR A 60 12.46 5.95 -2.42
CA TYR A 60 12.04 7.34 -2.52
C TYR A 60 12.79 8.27 -1.56
N ALA A 61 12.97 7.86 -0.30
CA ALA A 61 13.76 8.61 0.68
C ALA A 61 15.22 8.79 0.23
N VAL A 62 15.83 7.78 -0.41
CA VAL A 62 17.17 7.87 -0.99
C VAL A 62 17.20 8.87 -2.15
N VAL A 63 16.20 8.85 -3.04
CA VAL A 63 16.08 9.82 -4.14
C VAL A 63 16.00 11.25 -3.62
N LEU A 64 15.17 11.50 -2.59
CA LEU A 64 15.07 12.82 -1.96
C LEU A 64 16.39 13.25 -1.28
N GLY A 65 17.12 12.30 -0.66
CA GLY A 65 18.45 12.56 -0.12
C GLY A 65 19.47 12.92 -1.21
N GLY A 66 19.38 12.27 -2.37
CA GLY A 66 20.17 12.61 -3.56
C GLY A 66 19.82 13.99 -4.12
N ASP A 67 18.54 14.34 -4.18
CA ASP A 67 18.09 15.66 -4.60
C ASP A 67 18.64 16.77 -3.70
N LEU A 68 18.59 16.61 -2.37
CA LEU A 68 19.21 17.54 -1.43
C LEU A 68 20.69 17.81 -1.73
N TYR A 69 21.43 16.80 -2.18
CA TYR A 69 22.82 16.95 -2.60
C TYR A 69 22.95 17.74 -3.92
N VAL A 70 22.06 17.50 -4.89
CA VAL A 70 22.01 18.20 -6.17
C VAL A 70 21.59 19.66 -5.97
N GLU A 71 20.55 19.92 -5.18
CA GLU A 71 20.09 21.27 -4.86
C GLU A 71 21.19 22.09 -4.20
N ARG A 72 21.96 21.49 -3.27
CA ARG A 72 23.10 22.15 -2.61
C ARG A 72 24.20 22.57 -3.61
N ARG A 73 24.33 21.87 -4.74
CA ARG A 73 25.28 22.22 -5.81
C ARG A 73 24.68 23.10 -6.90
N SER A 74 23.36 23.26 -6.92
CA SER A 74 22.67 24.08 -7.90
C SER A 74 22.74 25.57 -7.53
N LYS A 75 22.61 26.45 -8.53
CA LYS A 75 22.50 27.92 -8.33
C LYS A 75 21.12 28.35 -7.79
N MET A 76 20.20 27.41 -7.57
CA MET A 76 18.88 27.70 -7.03
C MET A 76 18.97 27.93 -5.51
N PRO A 77 18.09 28.78 -4.92
CA PRO A 77 18.04 28.95 -3.48
C PRO A 77 17.76 27.60 -2.81
N PRO A 78 18.65 27.11 -1.94
CA PRO A 78 18.52 25.79 -1.35
C PRO A 78 17.33 25.77 -0.39
N GLN A 79 16.35 24.90 -0.64
CA GLN A 79 15.16 24.76 0.22
C GLN A 79 15.23 23.45 1.02
N ILE A 80 16.43 23.20 1.55
CA ILE A 80 16.82 22.08 2.42
C ILE A 80 15.77 21.72 3.47
N PRO A 81 15.12 22.65 4.21
CA PRO A 81 14.17 22.26 5.25
C PRO A 81 12.96 21.47 4.73
N VAL A 82 12.45 21.77 3.53
CA VAL A 82 11.26 21.10 2.99
C VAL A 82 11.59 19.69 2.52
N ALA A 83 12.67 19.53 1.75
CA ALA A 83 13.11 18.22 1.29
C ALA A 83 13.59 17.34 2.46
N LEU A 84 14.23 17.91 3.49
CA LEU A 84 14.61 17.18 4.70
C LEU A 84 13.38 16.74 5.51
N ALA A 85 12.37 17.59 5.65
CA ALA A 85 11.09 17.22 6.27
C ALA A 85 10.39 16.10 5.49
N GLY A 86 10.50 16.13 4.16
CA GLY A 86 10.06 15.07 3.27
C GLY A 86 10.73 13.73 3.56
N VAL A 87 12.08 13.71 3.56
CA VAL A 87 12.87 12.51 3.91
C VAL A 87 12.50 11.98 5.29
N ALA A 88 12.43 12.87 6.29
CA ALA A 88 12.09 12.49 7.66
C ALA A 88 10.67 11.91 7.75
N GLY A 89 9.69 12.50 7.06
CA GLY A 89 8.32 12.00 7.02
C GLY A 89 8.20 10.63 6.36
N THR A 90 8.91 10.41 5.25
CA THR A 90 8.94 9.10 4.57
C THR A 90 9.60 8.04 5.44
N LEU A 91 10.73 8.37 6.10
CA LEU A 91 11.38 7.45 7.03
C LEU A 91 10.53 7.15 8.27
N ALA A 92 9.79 8.14 8.77
CA ALA A 92 8.85 7.94 9.86
C ALA A 92 7.72 6.98 9.45
N ALA A 93 7.16 7.14 8.25
CA ALA A 93 6.16 6.20 7.70
C ALA A 93 6.73 4.77 7.60
N VAL A 94 7.95 4.62 7.07
CA VAL A 94 8.66 3.33 7.01
C VAL A 94 8.86 2.71 8.41
N ALA A 95 9.28 3.51 9.39
CA ALA A 95 9.48 3.04 10.76
C ALA A 95 8.16 2.55 11.40
N ILE A 96 7.05 3.25 11.13
CA ILE A 96 5.72 2.85 11.59
C ILE A 96 5.29 1.55 10.92
N LEU A 97 5.45 1.42 9.61
CA LEU A 97 5.11 0.20 8.86
C LEU A 97 5.95 -1.01 9.30
N ASN A 98 7.23 -0.81 9.61
CA ASN A 98 8.13 -1.85 10.12
C ASN A 98 7.96 -2.18 11.61
N SER A 99 7.14 -1.42 12.34
CA SER A 99 6.90 -1.69 13.77
C SER A 99 6.15 -3.02 14.02
N GLY A 100 5.54 -3.61 12.99
CA GLY A 100 4.80 -4.86 13.06
C GLY A 100 3.46 -4.75 13.81
N GLN A 101 3.05 -3.53 14.21
CA GLN A 101 1.77 -3.30 14.87
C GLN A 101 0.68 -3.09 13.81
N GLU A 102 -0.22 -4.06 13.66
CA GLU A 102 -1.32 -3.99 12.69
C GLU A 102 -2.21 -2.75 12.87
N SER A 103 -2.38 -2.26 14.09
CA SER A 103 -3.16 -1.05 14.39
C SER A 103 -2.53 0.24 13.86
N LEU A 104 -1.22 0.23 13.57
CA LEU A 104 -0.48 1.40 13.12
C LEU A 104 -0.20 1.39 11.61
N VAL A 105 -0.51 0.29 10.91
CA VAL A 105 -0.26 0.18 9.46
C VAL A 105 -0.95 1.31 8.70
N GLY A 106 -2.24 1.53 8.92
CA GLY A 106 -2.97 2.64 8.31
C GLY A 106 -2.43 4.02 8.68
N VAL A 107 -1.91 4.20 9.91
CA VAL A 107 -1.25 5.46 10.30
C VAL A 107 0.03 5.67 9.48
N GLY A 108 0.83 4.62 9.32
CA GLY A 108 2.03 4.65 8.47
C GLY A 108 1.70 4.98 7.02
N MET A 109 0.68 4.34 6.45
CA MET A 109 0.24 4.58 5.08
C MET A 109 -0.28 6.01 4.87
N ILE A 110 -1.11 6.52 5.79
CA ILE A 110 -1.63 7.90 5.72
C ILE A 110 -0.49 8.92 5.89
N THR A 111 0.45 8.66 6.79
CA THR A 111 1.63 9.54 6.97
C THR A 111 2.45 9.59 5.69
N GLY A 112 2.76 8.43 5.09
CA GLY A 112 3.46 8.35 3.82
C GLY A 112 2.72 9.06 2.69
N LEU A 113 1.40 8.89 2.61
CA LEU A 113 0.55 9.56 1.63
C LEU A 113 0.60 11.09 1.75
N ILE A 114 0.44 11.62 2.97
CA ILE A 114 0.47 13.07 3.21
C ILE A 114 1.86 13.62 2.86
N THR A 115 2.92 12.94 3.27
CA THR A 115 4.30 13.34 2.97
C THR A 115 4.57 13.33 1.47
N ALA A 116 4.24 12.25 0.77
CA ALA A 116 4.42 12.15 -0.69
C ALA A 116 3.58 13.19 -1.44
N GLY A 117 2.35 13.46 -1.01
CA GLY A 117 1.48 14.46 -1.61
C GLY A 117 1.98 15.89 -1.41
N ALA A 118 2.47 16.21 -0.20
CA ALA A 118 3.07 17.51 0.09
C ALA A 118 4.33 17.75 -0.75
N LEU A 119 5.21 16.75 -0.88
CA LEU A 119 6.40 16.81 -1.72
C LEU A 119 6.06 16.92 -3.21
N LEU A 120 5.08 16.17 -3.69
CA LEU A 120 4.59 16.27 -5.06
C LEU A 120 4.14 17.71 -5.38
N ALA A 121 3.26 18.26 -4.54
CA ALA A 121 2.77 19.63 -4.72
C ALA A 121 3.92 20.65 -4.68
N TYR A 122 4.89 20.42 -3.80
CA TYR A 122 6.08 21.25 -3.68
C TYR A 122 6.95 21.22 -4.93
N HIS A 123 7.35 20.04 -5.42
CA HIS A 123 8.20 19.90 -6.62
C HIS A 123 7.47 20.32 -7.91
N ALA A 124 6.15 20.09 -7.99
CA ALA A 124 5.32 20.57 -9.09
C ALA A 124 5.28 22.10 -9.14
N LYS A 125 5.04 22.76 -7.98
CA LYS A 125 5.08 24.22 -7.87
C LYS A 125 6.46 24.76 -8.25
N ARG A 126 7.52 24.14 -7.75
CA ARG A 126 8.90 24.53 -8.06
C ARG A 126 9.21 24.42 -9.55
N THR A 127 8.73 23.38 -10.23
CA THR A 127 8.91 23.21 -11.67
C THR A 127 8.21 24.32 -12.46
N ALA A 128 7.04 24.76 -12.00
CA ALA A 128 6.28 25.85 -12.63
C ALA A 128 6.90 27.24 -12.40
N GLU A 129 7.56 27.45 -11.26
CA GLU A 129 8.17 28.74 -10.88
C GLU A 129 9.55 28.99 -11.50
N ILE A 130 10.26 27.94 -11.91
CA ILE A 130 11.54 28.09 -12.60
C ILE A 130 11.28 28.73 -13.98
N VAL A 131 11.99 29.82 -14.28
CA VAL A 131 11.98 30.41 -15.62
C VAL A 131 12.87 29.54 -16.51
N ASP A 132 12.37 29.13 -17.68
CA ASP A 132 13.22 28.48 -18.68
C ASP A 132 14.16 29.54 -19.25
N GLU A 133 15.39 29.56 -18.76
CA GLU A 133 16.49 30.17 -19.50
C GLU A 133 16.96 29.17 -20.55
N ASP A 134 17.55 29.66 -21.66
CA ASP A 134 18.15 28.87 -22.76
C ASP A 134 19.35 28.04 -22.25
N ALA A 135 19.09 27.13 -21.32
CA ALA A 135 20.05 26.28 -20.68
C ALA A 135 20.18 24.98 -21.49
N ASP A 136 21.43 24.63 -21.82
CA ASP A 136 21.75 23.36 -22.43
C ASP A 136 21.20 22.19 -21.59
N TRP A 137 20.52 21.27 -22.26
CA TRP A 137 19.86 20.12 -21.66
C TRP A 137 20.85 19.25 -20.84
N PRO A 138 20.53 18.80 -19.61
CA PRO A 138 19.27 18.96 -18.89
C PRO A 138 19.06 20.33 -18.22
N GLY A 139 17.98 21.00 -18.61
CA GLY A 139 17.62 22.32 -18.09
C GLY A 139 17.23 22.29 -16.60
N PRO A 140 17.20 23.45 -15.93
CA PRO A 140 16.99 23.55 -14.48
C PRO A 140 15.65 22.99 -13.99
N LYS A 141 14.65 22.84 -14.87
CA LYS A 141 13.37 22.19 -14.58
C LYS A 141 13.40 20.67 -14.56
N ALA A 142 14.41 20.05 -15.18
CA ALA A 142 14.46 18.61 -15.36
C ALA A 142 14.46 17.86 -14.01
N VAL A 143 15.31 18.29 -13.09
CA VAL A 143 15.48 17.66 -11.77
C VAL A 143 14.19 17.74 -10.94
N PRO A 144 13.61 18.94 -10.67
CA PRO A 144 12.37 19.01 -9.90
C PRO A 144 11.18 18.35 -10.62
N GLY A 145 11.17 18.34 -11.96
CA GLY A 145 10.14 17.65 -12.74
C GLY A 145 10.21 16.12 -12.61
N ILE A 146 11.42 15.55 -12.68
CA ILE A 146 11.63 14.10 -12.46
C ILE A 146 11.22 13.72 -11.05
N ILE A 147 11.58 14.52 -10.05
CA ILE A 147 11.25 14.23 -8.66
C ILE A 147 9.75 14.33 -8.43
N ALA A 148 9.07 15.34 -8.99
CA ALA A 148 7.61 15.42 -8.94
C ALA A 148 6.96 14.14 -9.52
N LEU A 149 7.46 13.63 -10.63
CA LEU A 149 6.95 12.41 -11.24
C LEU A 149 7.21 11.16 -10.36
N ILE A 150 8.36 11.07 -9.70
CA ILE A 150 8.64 10.00 -8.73
C ILE A 150 7.72 10.13 -7.50
N SER A 151 7.52 11.35 -6.96
CA SER A 151 6.59 11.61 -5.87
C SER A 151 5.15 11.23 -6.22
N PHE A 152 4.74 11.40 -7.48
CA PHE A 152 3.42 10.97 -7.96
C PHE A 152 3.27 9.45 -7.93
N PHE A 153 4.27 8.70 -8.40
CA PHE A 153 4.23 7.24 -8.31
C PHE A 153 4.22 6.74 -6.88
N GLU A 154 4.98 7.39 -6.00
CA GLU A 154 4.99 7.07 -4.58
C GLU A 154 3.61 7.30 -3.94
N LEU A 155 2.97 8.42 -4.25
CA LEU A 155 1.60 8.72 -3.83
C LEU A 155 0.64 7.61 -4.29
N CYS A 156 0.73 7.18 -5.54
CA CYS A 156 -0.12 6.11 -6.07
C CYS A 156 0.08 4.78 -5.33
N VAL A 157 1.29 4.48 -4.86
CA VAL A 157 1.59 3.26 -4.12
C VAL A 157 1.03 3.31 -2.70
N PHE A 158 1.11 4.45 -2.01
CA PHE A 158 0.42 4.63 -0.72
C PHE A 158 -1.11 4.56 -0.85
N ILE A 159 -1.70 5.10 -1.93
CA ILE A 159 -3.14 4.96 -2.20
C ILE A 159 -3.51 3.48 -2.39
N GLN A 160 -2.71 2.74 -3.15
CA GLN A 160 -2.93 1.29 -3.33
C GLN A 160 -2.82 0.54 -2.00
N GLY A 161 -1.84 0.89 -1.16
CA GLY A 161 -1.71 0.36 0.20
C GLY A 161 -2.97 0.58 1.04
N ILE A 162 -3.47 1.81 1.09
CA ILE A 162 -4.70 2.16 1.85
C ILE A 162 -5.90 1.39 1.31
N LYS A 163 -6.05 1.27 -0.01
CA LYS A 163 -7.14 0.50 -0.63
C LYS A 163 -7.04 -0.99 -0.36
N SER A 164 -5.86 -1.52 -0.08
CA SER A 164 -5.67 -2.92 0.31
C SER A 164 -5.96 -3.20 1.79
N GLU A 165 -5.98 -2.15 2.63
CA GLU A 165 -6.28 -2.24 4.07
C GLU A 165 -7.78 -2.09 4.40
N LEU A 166 -8.53 -1.37 3.56
CA LEU A 166 -9.98 -1.11 3.70
C LEU A 166 -10.86 -2.22 3.09
#